data_AF-A0A800MTZ9-F1
#
_entry.id   AF-A0A800MTZ9-F1
#
_cell.length_a   1.000
_cell.length_b   1.000
_cell.length_c   1.000
_cell.angle_alpha   90.00
_cell.angle_beta   90.00
_cell.angle_gamma   90.00
#
_symmetry.space_group_name_H-M   'P 1'
#
loop_
_entity.id
_entity.type
_entity.pdbx_description
1 polymer ?
#
loop_
_entity_poly.entity_id
_entity_poly.type
_entity_poly.pdbx_seq_one_letter_code
_entity_poly.pdbx_strand_id
1 'polypeptide(L)'
;MKRQKYIFILLYIFILAACQKDIPEPETKAEASPPVNAVKAEQLLPVSGVESSAKDPFFVRHQIKGKDVFVECIVQDVSFRKQSSKEKGKILLYINGKKKDEIHSAAFIIKGLPSGKHRIGLELVKGNSAEASMKRDFLVLIP
;
A
#
# COMPACT_ATOMS: atom_id res chain seq x y z
N MET A 1 59.83 2.00 -11.30
CA MET A 1 58.98 3.17 -11.64
C MET A 1 57.57 2.82 -12.15
N LYS A 2 57.36 1.81 -13.00
CA LYS A 2 56.00 1.47 -13.52
C LYS A 2 55.04 0.93 -12.44
N ARG A 3 55.53 0.08 -11.53
CA ARG A 3 54.73 -0.49 -10.41
C ARG A 3 54.23 0.58 -9.42
N GLN A 4 55.02 1.63 -9.20
CA GLN A 4 54.67 2.73 -8.30
C GLN A 4 53.58 3.62 -8.89
N LYS A 5 53.55 3.79 -10.23
CA LYS A 5 52.45 4.49 -10.93
C LYS A 5 51.12 3.75 -10.76
N TYR A 6 51.10 2.42 -10.82
CA TYR A 6 49.87 1.64 -10.60
C TYR A 6 49.35 1.75 -9.17
N ILE A 7 50.25 1.85 -8.17
CA ILE A 7 49.87 2.05 -6.76
C ILE A 7 49.23 3.43 -6.57
N PHE A 8 49.81 4.48 -7.17
CA PHE A 8 49.22 5.83 -7.13
C PHE A 8 47.87 5.91 -7.86
N ILE A 9 47.70 5.20 -8.98
CA ILE A 9 46.43 5.12 -9.71
C ILE A 9 45.36 4.40 -8.87
N LEU A 10 45.72 3.30 -8.20
CA LEU A 10 44.79 2.54 -7.37
C LEU A 10 44.36 3.32 -6.11
N LEU A 11 45.27 4.12 -5.55
CA LEU A 11 44.98 5.06 -4.46
C LEU A 11 44.00 6.16 -4.89
N TYR A 12 44.13 6.66 -6.13
CA TYR A 12 43.26 7.72 -6.67
C TYR A 12 41.82 7.25 -6.88
N ILE A 13 41.61 5.98 -7.22
CA ILE A 13 40.28 5.37 -7.41
C ILE A 13 39.50 5.28 -6.08
N PHE A 14 40.20 5.07 -4.95
CA PHE A 14 39.56 5.00 -3.63
C PHE A 14 38.98 6.35 -3.16
N ILE A 15 39.53 7.47 -3.61
CA ILE A 15 39.10 8.82 -3.20
C ILE A 15 37.74 9.18 -3.84
N LEU A 16 37.40 8.61 -4.99
CA LEU A 16 36.15 8.93 -5.71
C LEU A 16 34.90 8.20 -5.18
N ALA A 17 35.05 7.21 -4.28
CA ALA A 17 33.94 6.44 -3.73
C ALA A 17 33.40 6.97 -2.38
N ALA A 18 33.98 8.04 -1.83
CA ALA A 18 33.55 8.65 -0.57
C ALA A 18 32.58 9.82 -0.79
N CYS A 19 31.46 9.58 -1.46
CA CYS A 19 30.28 10.44 -1.33
C CYS A 19 29.40 9.83 -0.23
N GLN A 20 29.68 10.18 1.02
CA GLN A 20 28.76 9.91 2.12
C GLN A 20 27.51 10.75 1.88
N LYS A 21 26.38 10.08 1.70
CA LYS A 21 25.07 10.72 1.61
C LYS A 21 24.57 10.89 3.03
N ASP A 22 24.74 12.10 3.56
CA ASP A 22 24.16 12.48 4.85
C ASP A 22 22.64 12.28 4.77
N ILE A 23 22.15 11.34 5.56
CA ILE A 23 20.72 11.14 5.79
C ILE A 23 20.37 12.19 6.85
N PRO A 24 19.62 13.26 6.53
CA PRO A 24 19.18 14.19 7.56
C PRO A 24 18.22 13.47 8.50
N GLU A 25 18.50 13.55 9.80
CA GLU A 25 17.58 13.11 10.84
C GLU A 25 16.29 13.95 10.77
N PRO A 26 15.09 13.35 10.96
CA PRO A 26 13.84 14.11 10.92
C PRO A 26 13.70 14.98 12.17
N GLU A 27 13.73 16.30 11.99
CA GLU A 27 13.35 17.26 13.02
C GLU A 27 11.85 17.15 13.32
N THR A 28 11.49 16.25 14.23
CA THR A 28 10.16 16.21 14.84
C THR A 28 10.12 17.27 15.92
N LYS A 29 9.90 18.53 15.54
CA LYS A 29 9.45 19.56 16.49
C LYS A 29 8.04 19.20 16.93
N ALA A 30 7.94 18.65 18.13
CA ALA A 30 6.72 18.72 18.92
C ALA A 30 6.49 20.20 19.28
N GLU A 31 5.58 20.86 18.57
CA GLU A 31 4.94 22.09 19.05
C GLU A 31 3.43 21.89 19.06
N ALA A 32 2.90 21.88 20.28
CA ALA A 32 1.49 21.93 20.59
C ALA A 32 0.89 23.24 20.05
N SER A 33 -0.28 23.15 19.45
CA SER A 33 -1.19 24.29 19.32
C SER A 33 -2.46 24.03 20.15
N PRO A 34 -2.90 25.02 20.98
CA PRO A 34 -4.12 24.94 21.79
C PRO A 34 -5.41 25.14 20.95
N PRO A 35 -6.61 24.92 21.52
CA PRO A 35 -7.79 24.52 20.78
C PRO A 35 -8.50 25.70 20.13
N VAL A 36 -8.97 25.52 18.89
CA VAL A 36 -9.88 26.49 18.24
C VAL A 36 -11.26 25.85 18.15
N ASN A 37 -12.18 26.47 18.90
CA ASN A 37 -13.59 26.11 18.99
C ASN A 37 -14.32 26.20 17.64
N ALA A 38 -15.18 25.22 17.42
CA ALA A 38 -16.50 25.28 16.79
C ALA A 38 -16.67 26.09 15.47
N VAL A 39 -16.72 25.35 14.36
CA VAL A 39 -17.66 25.68 13.27
C VAL A 39 -18.53 24.45 13.00
N LYS A 40 -19.84 24.67 13.09
CA LYS A 40 -20.92 23.69 13.02
C LYS A 40 -21.22 23.33 11.56
N ALA A 41 -21.04 22.05 11.27
CA ALA A 41 -21.71 21.14 10.33
C ALA A 41 -22.31 21.68 9.03
N GLU A 42 -21.86 21.12 7.88
CA GLU A 42 -22.73 20.50 6.87
C GLU A 42 -22.08 19.20 6.36
N GLN A 43 -22.90 18.21 6.06
CA GLN A 43 -22.60 16.78 6.12
C GLN A 43 -21.59 16.28 5.08
N LEU A 44 -20.43 15.79 5.55
CA LEU A 44 -19.61 14.85 4.79
C LEU A 44 -19.42 13.59 5.64
N LEU A 45 -19.79 12.49 5.01
CA LEU A 45 -19.72 11.08 5.43
C LEU A 45 -18.59 10.81 6.45
N PRO A 46 -18.86 10.08 7.56
CA PRO A 46 -17.81 9.73 8.49
C PRO A 46 -16.81 8.81 7.77
N VAL A 47 -15.61 9.33 7.50
CA VAL A 47 -14.43 8.50 7.30
C VAL A 47 -14.22 7.81 8.64
N SER A 48 -14.65 6.55 8.70
CA SER A 48 -14.55 5.70 9.88
C SER A 48 -13.08 5.37 10.12
N GLY A 49 -12.33 6.33 10.66
CA GLY A 49 -11.09 6.10 11.37
C GLY A 49 -11.44 5.53 12.74
N VAL A 50 -11.89 4.27 12.78
CA VAL A 50 -12.00 3.55 14.04
C VAL A 50 -10.63 2.98 14.34
N GLU A 51 -9.87 3.69 15.15
CA GLU A 51 -8.78 3.11 15.93
C GLU A 51 -9.41 2.18 16.99
N SER A 52 -9.88 1.03 16.52
CA SER A 52 -10.27 -0.06 17.40
C SER A 52 -8.99 -0.77 17.80
N SER A 53 -8.77 -0.96 19.09
CA SER A 53 -7.66 -1.75 19.65
C SER A 53 -7.69 -3.23 19.20
N ALA A 54 -8.67 -3.62 18.38
CA ALA A 54 -8.68 -4.86 17.61
C ALA A 54 -8.02 -4.66 16.25
N LYS A 55 -6.87 -5.32 16.02
CA LYS A 55 -6.17 -5.36 14.74
C LYS A 55 -7.14 -5.79 13.62
N ASP A 56 -7.41 -4.90 12.68
CA ASP A 56 -8.26 -5.15 11.52
C ASP A 56 -7.89 -6.48 10.83
N PRO A 57 -8.83 -7.43 10.72
CA PRO A 57 -8.58 -8.74 10.12
C PRO A 57 -8.38 -8.68 8.60
N PHE A 58 -8.71 -7.57 7.93
CA PHE A 58 -8.50 -7.38 6.49
C PHE A 58 -7.90 -6.00 6.18
N PHE A 59 -6.57 -5.96 6.13
CA PHE A 59 -5.79 -4.76 5.80
C PHE A 59 -5.37 -4.75 4.33
N VAL A 60 -5.32 -3.56 3.72
CA VAL A 60 -4.97 -3.38 2.30
C VAL A 60 -3.88 -2.32 2.18
N ARG A 61 -2.79 -2.66 1.51
CA ARG A 61 -1.79 -1.70 1.01
C ARG A 61 -1.96 -1.52 -0.48
N HIS A 62 -1.62 -0.33 -0.95
CA HIS A 62 -1.65 -0.02 -2.37
C HIS A 62 -0.59 1.00 -2.75
N GLN A 63 -0.15 0.96 -4.00
CA GLN A 63 0.77 1.94 -4.59
C GLN A 63 0.43 2.18 -6.06
N ILE A 64 0.37 3.45 -6.46
CA ILE A 64 0.15 3.85 -7.86
C ILE A 64 1.51 3.96 -8.56
N LYS A 65 1.64 3.36 -9.75
CA LYS A 65 2.79 3.49 -10.64
C LYS A 65 2.30 3.73 -12.06
N GLY A 66 2.39 4.98 -12.53
CA GLY A 66 1.82 5.36 -13.82
C GLY A 66 0.30 5.12 -13.82
N LYS A 67 -0.16 4.25 -14.73
CA LYS A 67 -1.58 3.87 -14.87
C LYS A 67 -1.96 2.61 -14.09
N ASP A 68 -1.02 2.04 -13.34
CA ASP A 68 -1.20 0.76 -12.66
C ASP A 68 -1.29 0.97 -11.14
N VAL A 69 -2.10 0.14 -10.48
CA VAL A 69 -2.23 0.10 -9.02
C VAL A 69 -1.79 -1.25 -8.52
N PHE A 70 -0.72 -1.27 -7.74
CA PHE A 70 -0.22 -2.43 -7.04
C PHE A 70 -1.01 -2.56 -5.75
N VAL A 71 -1.58 -3.73 -5.48
CA VAL A 71 -2.43 -3.98 -4.32
C VAL A 71 -1.90 -5.18 -3.57
N GLU A 72 -1.84 -5.07 -2.25
CA GLU A 72 -1.49 -6.15 -1.33
C GLU A 72 -2.55 -6.25 -0.23
N CYS A 73 -3.15 -7.42 -0.12
CA CYS A 73 -4.16 -7.78 0.86
C CYS A 73 -3.53 -8.62 1.97
N ILE A 74 -3.71 -8.20 3.21
CA ILE A 74 -3.24 -8.88 4.40
C ILE A 74 -4.47 -9.30 5.19
N VAL A 75 -4.76 -10.59 5.20
CA VAL A 75 -5.96 -11.17 5.79
C VAL A 75 -5.57 -12.22 6.82
N GLN A 76 -6.21 -12.19 7.99
CA GLN A 76 -6.04 -13.22 9.01
C GLN A 76 -6.89 -14.47 8.68
N ASP A 77 -6.41 -15.65 9.05
CA ASP A 77 -7.11 -16.94 8.95
C ASP A 77 -7.54 -17.43 7.55
N VAL A 78 -7.12 -16.74 6.50
CA VAL A 78 -7.39 -17.12 5.11
C VAL A 78 -6.11 -17.29 4.32
N SER A 79 -6.11 -18.23 3.38
CA SER A 79 -5.03 -18.47 2.45
C SER A 79 -5.50 -18.40 1.00
N PHE A 80 -4.75 -17.66 0.19
CA PHE A 80 -4.94 -17.60 -1.25
C PHE A 80 -4.18 -18.72 -2.00
N ARG A 81 -3.31 -19.47 -1.32
CA ARG A 81 -2.50 -20.53 -1.94
C ARG A 81 -3.32 -21.80 -2.13
N LYS A 82 -3.13 -22.51 -3.25
CA LYS A 82 -3.77 -23.81 -3.52
C LYS A 82 -3.48 -24.86 -2.44
N GLN A 83 -2.21 -25.01 -2.05
CA GLN A 83 -1.78 -25.92 -0.99
C GLN A 83 -1.59 -25.15 0.32
N SER A 84 -2.58 -25.23 1.21
CA SER A 84 -2.55 -24.60 2.53
C SER A 84 -3.63 -25.23 3.39
N SER A 85 -3.32 -25.47 4.66
CA SER A 85 -4.23 -25.99 5.68
C SER A 85 -5.26 -24.97 6.18
N LYS A 86 -5.07 -23.68 5.87
CA LYS A 86 -6.04 -22.62 6.20
C LYS A 86 -7.20 -22.62 5.21
N GLU A 87 -8.31 -22.01 5.63
CA GLU A 87 -9.47 -21.77 4.78
C GLU A 87 -9.07 -21.01 3.52
N LYS A 88 -9.60 -21.42 2.36
CA LYS A 88 -9.33 -20.74 1.10
C LYS A 88 -10.09 -19.44 1.01
N GLY A 89 -9.51 -18.45 0.35
CA GLY A 89 -10.26 -17.25 0.01
C GLY A 89 -9.92 -16.72 -1.37
N LYS A 90 -10.80 -15.84 -1.83
CA LYS A 90 -10.64 -15.06 -3.05
C LYS A 90 -11.12 -13.63 -2.82
N ILE A 91 -10.57 -12.70 -3.57
CA ILE A 91 -10.99 -11.30 -3.57
C ILE A 91 -11.83 -11.04 -4.81
N LEU A 92 -13.03 -10.49 -4.65
CA LEU A 92 -13.78 -9.91 -5.75
C LEU A 92 -13.35 -8.46 -5.90
N LEU A 93 -12.80 -8.12 -7.07
CA LEU A 93 -12.34 -6.77 -7.39
C LEU A 93 -13.47 -5.99 -8.04
N TYR A 94 -13.74 -4.79 -7.53
CA TYR A 94 -14.66 -3.82 -8.10
C TYR A 94 -13.92 -2.52 -8.44
N ILE A 95 -14.25 -1.95 -9.60
CA ILE A 95 -13.75 -0.64 -10.01
C ILE A 95 -14.95 0.23 -10.33
N ASN A 96 -15.10 1.33 -9.60
CA ASN A 96 -16.24 2.24 -9.69
C ASN A 96 -17.59 1.49 -9.55
N GLY A 97 -17.66 0.56 -8.59
CA GLY A 97 -18.85 -0.24 -8.29
C GLY A 97 -19.12 -1.40 -9.25
N LYS A 98 -18.33 -1.58 -10.32
CA LYS A 98 -18.49 -2.69 -11.27
C LYS A 98 -17.51 -3.81 -10.95
N LYS A 99 -18.00 -5.04 -10.78
CA LYS A 99 -17.14 -6.23 -10.62
C LYS A 99 -16.27 -6.38 -11.86
N LYS A 100 -14.97 -6.56 -11.66
CA LYS A 100 -13.97 -6.67 -12.72
C LYS A 100 -13.32 -8.04 -12.77
N ASP A 101 -12.95 -8.60 -11.62
CA ASP A 101 -12.19 -9.85 -11.59
C ASP A 101 -12.35 -10.61 -10.27
N GLU A 102 -11.95 -11.88 -10.28
CA GLU A 102 -11.78 -12.73 -9.10
C GLU A 102 -10.30 -13.06 -8.89
N ILE A 103 -9.73 -12.53 -7.82
CA ILE A 103 -8.31 -12.64 -7.51
C ILE A 103 -8.08 -13.74 -6.49
N HIS A 104 -7.19 -14.68 -6.83
CA HIS A 104 -6.78 -15.81 -5.98
C HIS A 104 -5.36 -15.64 -5.41
N SER A 105 -4.89 -14.39 -5.26
CA SER A 105 -3.59 -14.05 -4.70
C SER A 105 -3.70 -12.92 -3.68
N ALA A 106 -2.77 -12.88 -2.73
CA ALA A 106 -2.69 -11.80 -1.75
C ALA A 106 -2.22 -10.47 -2.37
N ALA A 107 -1.41 -10.54 -3.43
CA ALA A 107 -0.91 -9.36 -4.14
C ALA A 107 -1.23 -9.47 -5.64
N PHE A 108 -1.60 -8.36 -6.25
CA PHE A 108 -1.98 -8.27 -7.66
C PHE A 108 -1.83 -6.82 -8.17
N ILE A 109 -1.97 -6.65 -9.49
CA ILE A 109 -1.85 -5.34 -10.16
C ILE A 109 -3.13 -5.08 -10.93
N ILE A 110 -3.76 -3.93 -10.67
CA ILE A 110 -4.83 -3.38 -11.50
C ILE A 110 -4.16 -2.56 -12.60
N LYS A 111 -4.21 -3.03 -13.84
CA LYS A 111 -3.47 -2.43 -14.96
C LYS A 111 -4.31 -1.41 -15.73
N GLY A 112 -3.66 -0.36 -16.22
CA GLY A 112 -4.19 0.52 -17.26
C GLY A 112 -5.44 1.29 -16.86
N LEU A 113 -5.52 1.76 -15.62
CA LEU A 113 -6.58 2.68 -15.23
C LEU A 113 -6.45 4.00 -16.00
N PRO A 114 -7.56 4.56 -16.53
CA PRO A 114 -7.57 5.91 -17.09
C PRO A 114 -7.11 6.96 -16.07
N SER A 115 -6.70 8.14 -16.54
CA SER A 115 -6.43 9.29 -15.66
C SER A 115 -7.73 9.70 -14.94
N GLY A 116 -7.61 10.09 -13.68
CA GLY A 116 -8.73 10.50 -12.84
C GLY A 116 -8.95 9.63 -11.60
N LYS A 117 -10.08 9.90 -10.94
CA LYS A 117 -10.45 9.29 -9.66
C LYS A 117 -11.15 7.95 -9.88
N HIS A 118 -10.65 6.90 -9.24
CA HIS A 118 -11.25 5.57 -9.24
C HIS A 118 -11.50 5.08 -7.81
N ARG A 119 -12.69 4.52 -7.58
CA ARG A 119 -13.00 3.76 -6.35
C ARG A 119 -12.67 2.29 -6.58
N ILE A 120 -11.75 1.77 -5.77
CA ILE A 120 -11.38 0.36 -5.76
C ILE A 120 -12.09 -0.30 -4.59
N GLY A 121 -12.92 -1.30 -4.88
CA GLY A 121 -13.61 -2.11 -3.90
C GLY A 121 -13.08 -3.54 -3.91
N LEU A 122 -12.85 -4.11 -2.74
CA LEU A 122 -12.34 -5.45 -2.52
C LEU A 122 -13.27 -6.18 -1.55
N GLU A 123 -13.82 -7.32 -1.99
CA GLU A 123 -14.64 -8.18 -1.15
C GLU A 123 -13.97 -9.53 -0.95
N LEU A 124 -13.74 -9.93 0.30
CA LEU A 124 -13.17 -11.23 0.63
C LEU A 124 -14.28 -12.28 0.75
N VAL A 125 -14.22 -13.30 -0.09
CA VAL A 125 -15.05 -14.51 0.02
C VAL A 125 -14.19 -15.64 0.59
N LYS A 126 -14.71 -16.32 1.61
CA LYS A 126 -14.07 -17.47 2.26
C LYS A 126 -14.73 -18.79 1.83
N GLY A 127 -13.92 -19.82 1.66
CA GLY A 127 -14.36 -21.15 1.24
C GLY A 127 -15.22 -21.11 -0.03
N ASN A 128 -16.36 -21.80 0.04
CA ASN A 128 -17.38 -21.85 -1.01
C ASN A 128 -18.58 -20.94 -0.70
N SER A 129 -18.43 -19.97 0.21
CA SER A 129 -19.50 -19.01 0.52
C SER A 129 -19.90 -18.24 -0.74
N ALA A 130 -21.19 -17.97 -0.90
CA ALA A 130 -21.68 -17.04 -1.92
C ALA A 130 -21.51 -15.57 -1.50
N GLU A 131 -21.34 -15.33 -0.20
CA GLU A 131 -21.35 -13.99 0.40
C GLU A 131 -19.94 -13.53 0.80
N ALA A 132 -19.74 -12.22 0.69
CA ALA A 132 -18.53 -11.55 1.14
C ALA A 132 -18.46 -11.52 2.67
N SER A 133 -17.39 -12.08 3.23
CA SER A 133 -17.13 -12.07 4.67
C SER A 133 -16.65 -10.71 5.17
N MET A 134 -15.90 -9.98 4.34
CA MET A 134 -15.33 -8.67 4.68
C MET A 134 -15.23 -7.82 3.41
N LYS A 135 -15.33 -6.50 3.56
CA LYS A 135 -15.24 -5.53 2.46
C LYS A 135 -14.26 -4.41 2.79
N ARG A 136 -13.51 -3.96 1.79
CA ARG A 136 -12.62 -2.80 1.86
C ARG A 136 -12.78 -1.96 0.61
N ASP A 137 -12.76 -0.64 0.78
CA ASP A 137 -12.84 0.33 -0.29
C ASP A 137 -11.76 1.40 -0.10
N PHE A 138 -11.14 1.83 -1.19
CA PHE A 138 -10.23 2.97 -1.19
C PHE A 138 -10.29 3.73 -2.52
N LEU A 139 -9.79 4.96 -2.51
CA LEU A 139 -9.75 5.83 -3.68
C LEU A 139 -8.32 5.92 -4.21
N VAL A 140 -8.18 5.85 -5.52
CA VAL A 140 -6.92 6.14 -6.22
C VAL A 140 -7.14 7.30 -7.19
N LEU A 141 -6.12 8.15 -7.32
CA LEU A 141 -6.07 9.22 -8.30
C LEU A 141 -4.95 8.89 -9.27
N ILE A 142 -5.31 8.53 -10.50
CA ILE A 142 -4.35 8.24 -11.56
C ILE A 142 -3.96 9.57 -12.24
N PRO A 143 -2.65 9.87 -12.37
CA PRO A 143 -2.18 11.09 -13.04
C PRO A 143 -2.57 11.11 -14.52
#